data_AF-A0A5E4QD32-F1
#
_entry.id   AF-A0A5E4QD32-F1
#
_cell.length_a   1.000
_cell.length_b   1.000
_cell.length_c   1.000
_cell.angle_alpha   90.00
_cell.angle_beta   90.00
_cell.angle_gamma   90.00
#
_symmetry.space_group_name_H-M   'P 1'
#
loop_
_entity.id
_entity.type
_entity.pdbx_description
1 polymer ?
#
loop_
_entity_poly.entity_id
_entity_poly.type
_entity_poly.pdbx_seq_one_letter_code
_entity_poly.pdbx_strand_id
1 'polypeptide(L)'
;MIYYVLKETKEFKVIKIYYICDTMCSRLPANCAQHESRLHLLAALYRTTSYTIMSTDAVLQAENRPLLGDLPSRHRDALQAVIRLAAVLPSVWTAPKHLSHHAISTLAILENTSPLTHHVFSTMVALVLTSPSLFSKEAGPARPTHLARQIALQSFRAQLTRAFMVIDVTSTSQPMDGAERVRRPDLKNLLPIMKILRRDQLDIDKLNAAEIWEAVKRQCHSFLRCSCLFFHFLSDINPPTELTVVGGDTWETMCGYLDLPSRFRDLLDVPGARMKAEEWSGLSNSWFKGEIDVRVVTEPSEPPRLIDLPEDFSELMNIVSEFSCPNSERDDTKNPTMCLVCGQILCSQSYCCQIEINKGLRRGNPLRLCPERYEALRMMWLSHGIHERIARSLDTNMILNNTWQNM
;
A
#
# COMPACT_ATOMS: atom_id res chain seq x y z
N MET A 1 13.01 4.48 -18.35
CA MET A 1 12.36 3.24 -17.84
C MET A 1 11.48 3.45 -16.61
N ILE A 2 11.94 4.11 -15.53
CA ILE A 2 11.20 4.23 -14.25
C ILE A 2 9.72 4.66 -14.42
N TYR A 3 9.44 5.65 -15.28
CA TYR A 3 8.07 6.15 -15.53
C TYR A 3 7.06 5.13 -16.09
N TYR A 4 7.50 4.02 -16.70
CA TYR A 4 6.58 2.94 -17.14
C TYR A 4 6.17 2.04 -15.97
N VAL A 5 7.08 1.82 -15.01
CA VAL A 5 6.87 0.91 -13.86
C VAL A 5 5.74 1.39 -12.95
N LEU A 6 5.57 2.70 -12.79
CA LEU A 6 4.48 3.29 -11.99
C LEU A 6 3.10 3.18 -12.65
N LYS A 7 3.00 2.74 -13.91
CA LYS A 7 1.73 2.64 -14.65
C LYS A 7 1.07 1.26 -14.51
N GLU A 8 1.86 0.19 -14.38
CA GLU A 8 1.37 -1.19 -14.23
C GLU A 8 0.79 -1.50 -12.84
N THR A 9 1.08 -0.66 -11.84
CA THR A 9 0.68 -0.85 -10.43
C THR A 9 -0.84 -0.92 -10.22
N LYS A 10 -1.65 -0.48 -11.18
CA LYS A 10 -3.12 -0.55 -11.15
C LYS A 10 -3.72 -1.74 -11.92
N GLU A 11 -2.89 -2.60 -12.53
CA GLU A 11 -3.33 -3.74 -13.36
C GLU A 11 -2.88 -5.12 -12.86
N PHE A 12 -2.52 -5.26 -11.58
CA PHE A 12 -2.27 -6.57 -10.96
C PHE A 12 -3.59 -7.27 -10.58
N LYS A 13 -4.35 -7.69 -11.61
CA LYS A 13 -5.50 -8.61 -11.44
C LYS A 13 -5.01 -9.91 -10.79
N VAL A 14 -5.81 -10.51 -9.89
CA VAL A 14 -5.51 -11.82 -9.25
C VAL A 14 -5.24 -12.94 -10.26
N ILE A 15 -5.80 -12.85 -11.47
CA ILE A 15 -5.50 -13.77 -12.58
C ILE A 15 -4.02 -13.70 -13.01
N LYS A 16 -3.39 -12.52 -13.00
CA LYS A 16 -1.93 -12.39 -13.21
C LYS A 16 -1.15 -13.02 -12.05
N ILE A 17 -1.65 -12.95 -10.81
CA ILE A 17 -1.00 -13.58 -9.64
C ILE A 17 -0.98 -15.10 -9.81
N TYR A 18 -2.13 -15.72 -10.06
CA TYR A 18 -2.22 -17.15 -10.35
C TYR A 18 -1.35 -17.53 -11.56
N TYR A 19 -1.43 -16.79 -12.66
CA TYR A 19 -0.62 -17.06 -13.86
C TYR A 19 0.89 -16.92 -13.62
N ILE A 20 1.35 -15.96 -12.82
CA ILE A 20 2.78 -15.80 -12.46
C ILE A 20 3.24 -16.96 -11.56
N CYS A 21 2.45 -17.32 -10.54
CA CYS A 21 2.77 -18.44 -9.65
C CYS A 21 2.76 -19.79 -10.39
N ASP A 22 1.77 -20.04 -11.24
CA ASP A 22 1.69 -21.24 -12.07
C ASP A 22 2.80 -21.28 -13.14
N THR A 23 3.09 -20.15 -13.79
CA THR A 23 4.24 -20.00 -14.71
C THR A 23 5.58 -20.21 -14.00
N MET A 24 5.69 -19.90 -12.71
CA MET A 24 6.88 -20.20 -11.90
C MET A 24 6.94 -21.69 -11.54
N CYS A 25 5.89 -22.24 -10.94
CA CYS A 25 5.85 -23.64 -10.50
C CYS A 25 6.04 -24.63 -11.66
N SER A 26 5.38 -24.39 -12.80
CA SER A 26 5.54 -25.22 -14.01
C SER A 26 6.91 -25.11 -14.69
N ARG A 27 7.70 -24.05 -14.39
CA ARG A 27 9.02 -23.79 -15.01
C ARG A 27 10.19 -23.83 -14.02
N LEU A 28 9.93 -24.20 -12.76
CA LEU A 28 10.94 -24.36 -11.72
C LEU A 28 11.88 -25.59 -11.87
N PRO A 29 11.65 -26.60 -12.73
CA PRO A 29 12.67 -27.60 -13.03
C PRO A 29 13.84 -27.04 -13.86
N ALA A 30 15.06 -27.15 -13.32
CA ALA A 30 16.38 -27.06 -13.95
C ALA A 30 16.79 -25.77 -14.73
N ASN A 31 15.95 -25.21 -15.61
CA ASN A 31 16.40 -24.32 -16.69
C ASN A 31 16.14 -22.81 -16.44
N CYS A 32 15.91 -22.37 -15.19
CA CYS A 32 15.70 -20.94 -14.89
C CYS A 32 16.96 -20.08 -15.05
N ALA A 33 18.15 -20.66 -14.87
CA ALA A 33 19.42 -19.92 -14.89
C ALA A 33 19.88 -19.42 -16.28
N GLN A 34 19.29 -19.90 -17.38
CA GLN A 34 19.84 -19.75 -18.73
C GLN A 34 19.30 -18.57 -19.56
N HIS A 35 18.35 -17.77 -19.05
CA HIS A 35 17.75 -16.67 -19.82
C HIS A 35 17.55 -15.37 -19.03
N GLU A 36 18.28 -14.32 -19.44
CA GLU A 36 18.18 -12.96 -18.89
C GLU A 36 16.76 -12.36 -18.96
N SER A 37 15.97 -12.75 -19.96
CA SER A 37 14.59 -12.27 -20.17
C SER A 37 13.65 -12.52 -18.98
N ARG A 38 14.01 -13.45 -18.08
CA ARG A 38 13.20 -13.84 -16.91
C ARG A 38 13.31 -12.90 -15.70
N LEU A 39 14.24 -11.93 -15.68
CA LEU A 39 14.42 -11.00 -14.55
C LEU A 39 13.14 -10.19 -14.23
N HIS A 40 12.34 -9.86 -15.25
CA HIS A 40 11.06 -9.18 -15.07
C HIS A 40 10.06 -10.01 -14.23
N LEU A 41 10.12 -11.33 -14.32
CA LEU A 41 9.25 -12.24 -13.58
C LEU A 41 9.65 -12.31 -12.09
N LEU A 42 10.95 -12.16 -11.78
CA LEU A 42 11.45 -12.06 -10.40
C LEU A 42 10.91 -10.78 -9.73
N ALA A 43 11.06 -9.64 -10.42
CA ALA A 43 10.53 -8.36 -9.94
C ALA A 43 8.98 -8.38 -9.84
N ALA A 44 8.29 -9.07 -10.75
CA ALA A 44 6.85 -9.28 -10.67
C ALA A 44 6.45 -10.16 -9.48
N LEU A 45 7.21 -11.22 -9.18
CA LEU A 45 6.95 -12.09 -8.02
C LEU A 45 7.10 -11.31 -6.71
N TYR A 46 8.20 -10.57 -6.49
CA TYR A 46 8.38 -9.83 -5.23
C TYR A 46 7.33 -8.72 -5.03
N ARG A 47 6.91 -8.04 -6.10
CA ARG A 47 5.76 -7.11 -6.06
C ARG A 47 4.44 -7.82 -5.81
N THR A 48 4.25 -9.02 -6.36
CA THR A 48 3.07 -9.86 -6.11
C THR A 48 3.03 -10.27 -4.64
N THR A 49 4.15 -10.70 -4.06
CA THR A 49 4.27 -11.02 -2.64
C THR A 49 3.87 -9.85 -1.75
N SER A 50 4.44 -8.66 -1.94
CA SER A 50 4.08 -7.50 -1.13
C SER A 50 2.63 -7.04 -1.34
N TYR A 51 2.13 -7.07 -2.58
CA TYR A 51 0.74 -6.73 -2.90
C TYR A 51 -0.28 -7.70 -2.27
N THR A 52 -0.02 -9.01 -2.29
CA THR A 52 -0.90 -10.02 -1.66
C THR A 52 -0.94 -9.88 -0.15
N ILE A 53 0.15 -9.45 0.49
CA ILE A 53 0.18 -9.11 1.92
C ILE A 53 -0.68 -7.87 2.17
N MET A 54 -0.47 -6.79 1.43
CA MET A 54 -1.22 -5.53 1.59
C MET A 54 -2.73 -5.69 1.33
N SER A 55 -3.14 -6.42 0.28
CA SER A 55 -4.56 -6.64 0.00
C SER A 55 -5.21 -7.58 1.00
N THR A 56 -4.47 -8.57 1.52
CA THR A 56 -4.95 -9.37 2.66
C THR A 56 -5.12 -8.52 3.91
N ASP A 57 -4.16 -7.65 4.24
CA ASP A 57 -4.30 -6.79 5.42
C ASP A 57 -5.46 -5.80 5.31
N ALA A 58 -5.65 -5.20 4.14
CA ALA A 58 -6.78 -4.33 3.86
C ALA A 58 -8.14 -5.05 3.97
N VAL A 59 -8.20 -6.36 3.64
CA VAL A 59 -9.36 -7.23 3.88
C VAL A 59 -9.53 -7.55 5.38
N LEU A 60 -8.45 -7.90 6.10
CA LEU A 60 -8.51 -8.16 7.55
C LEU A 60 -8.98 -6.92 8.32
N GLN A 61 -8.46 -5.74 8.00
CA GLN A 61 -8.90 -4.47 8.58
C GLN A 61 -10.38 -4.17 8.25
N ALA A 62 -10.85 -4.46 7.03
CA ALA A 62 -12.24 -4.21 6.64
C ALA A 62 -13.25 -5.16 7.29
N GLU A 63 -12.88 -6.44 7.46
CA GLU A 63 -13.68 -7.43 8.22
C GLU A 63 -13.51 -7.30 9.75
N ASN A 64 -12.76 -6.31 10.24
CA ASN A 64 -12.43 -6.10 11.65
C ASN A 64 -11.83 -7.37 12.33
N ARG A 65 -10.94 -8.06 11.61
CA ARG A 65 -10.29 -9.30 12.08
C ARG A 65 -8.98 -9.04 12.84
N PRO A 66 -8.57 -9.97 13.72
CA PRO A 66 -7.22 -9.98 14.28
C PRO A 66 -6.16 -10.09 13.18
N LEU A 67 -4.97 -9.54 13.44
CA LEU A 67 -3.86 -9.50 12.48
C LEU A 67 -3.24 -10.87 12.19
N LEU A 68 -3.07 -11.70 13.23
CA LEU A 68 -2.47 -13.04 13.16
C LEU A 68 -3.33 -14.10 13.91
N GLY A 69 -4.63 -13.86 14.02
CA GLY A 69 -5.61 -14.83 14.56
C GLY A 69 -6.23 -15.70 13.46
N ASP A 70 -7.56 -15.84 13.46
CA ASP A 70 -8.31 -16.60 12.43
C ASP A 70 -8.34 -15.88 11.08
N LEU A 71 -7.20 -15.89 10.38
CA LEU A 71 -7.11 -15.60 8.96
C LEU A 71 -7.94 -16.64 8.17
N PRO A 72 -8.80 -16.21 7.23
CA PRO A 72 -9.49 -17.15 6.34
C PRO A 72 -8.50 -18.07 5.62
N SER A 73 -8.81 -19.36 5.51
CA SER A 73 -7.90 -20.38 4.97
C SER A 73 -7.28 -19.97 3.62
N ARG A 74 -8.09 -19.53 2.66
CA ARG A 74 -7.63 -19.02 1.36
C ARG A 74 -6.55 -17.93 1.48
N HIS A 75 -6.66 -17.00 2.45
CA HIS A 75 -5.68 -15.94 2.65
C HIS A 75 -4.40 -16.48 3.30
N ARG A 76 -4.52 -17.25 4.37
CA ARG A 76 -3.38 -17.91 5.04
C ARG A 76 -2.58 -18.77 4.07
N ASP A 77 -3.26 -19.66 3.35
CA ASP A 77 -2.64 -20.64 2.45
C ASP A 77 -1.98 -19.94 1.24
N ALA A 78 -2.58 -18.87 0.72
CA ALA A 78 -2.00 -18.05 -0.34
C ALA A 78 -0.77 -17.26 0.13
N LEU A 79 -0.82 -16.63 1.32
CA LEU A 79 0.33 -15.93 1.91
C LEU A 79 1.50 -16.89 2.15
N GLN A 80 1.22 -18.03 2.79
CA GLN A 80 2.20 -19.07 3.08
C GLN A 80 2.86 -19.59 1.79
N ALA A 81 2.08 -19.86 0.74
CA ALA A 81 2.60 -20.32 -0.55
C ALA A 81 3.46 -19.24 -1.25
N VAL A 82 2.94 -18.01 -1.41
CA VAL A 82 3.61 -16.95 -2.18
C VAL A 82 4.87 -16.44 -1.49
N ILE A 83 4.86 -16.27 -0.15
CA ILE A 83 6.01 -15.80 0.62
C ILE A 83 7.12 -16.86 0.61
N ARG A 84 6.81 -18.13 0.85
CA ARG A 84 7.81 -19.21 0.86
C ARG A 84 8.38 -19.50 -0.53
N LEU A 85 7.56 -19.46 -1.58
CA LEU A 85 8.01 -19.56 -2.98
C LEU A 85 9.04 -18.47 -3.31
N ALA A 86 8.74 -17.22 -2.94
CA ALA A 86 9.64 -16.09 -3.18
C ALA A 86 10.91 -16.15 -2.29
N ALA A 87 10.83 -16.72 -1.08
CA ALA A 87 11.94 -16.89 -0.15
C ALA A 87 12.92 -18.00 -0.54
N VAL A 88 12.45 -19.09 -1.17
CA VAL A 88 13.32 -20.18 -1.66
C VAL A 88 14.04 -19.80 -2.96
N LEU A 89 13.51 -18.85 -3.72
CA LEU A 89 14.01 -18.52 -5.06
C LEU A 89 15.51 -18.16 -5.18
N PRO A 90 16.16 -17.48 -4.21
CA PRO A 90 17.61 -17.26 -4.22
C PRO A 90 18.44 -18.54 -4.24
N SER A 91 18.00 -19.61 -3.55
CA SER A 91 18.74 -20.88 -3.47
C SER A 91 18.57 -21.79 -4.69
N VAL A 92 17.66 -21.44 -5.62
CA VAL A 92 17.46 -22.17 -6.88
C VAL A 92 18.22 -21.51 -8.04
N TRP A 93 18.73 -20.29 -7.87
CA TRP A 93 19.37 -19.52 -8.94
C TRP A 93 20.89 -19.71 -8.96
N THR A 94 21.37 -20.69 -9.74
CA THR A 94 22.82 -20.91 -9.94
C THR A 94 23.50 -19.64 -10.46
N ALA A 95 24.56 -19.18 -9.80
CA ALA A 95 25.21 -17.88 -10.03
C ALA A 95 24.23 -16.68 -9.95
N PRO A 96 23.80 -16.27 -8.73
CA PRO A 96 22.68 -15.33 -8.52
C PRO A 96 22.99 -13.86 -8.85
N LYS A 97 23.92 -13.55 -9.77
CA LYS A 97 24.38 -12.19 -10.11
C LYS A 97 23.25 -11.19 -10.36
N HIS A 98 22.18 -11.60 -11.04
CA HIS A 98 21.03 -10.73 -11.31
C HIS A 98 20.15 -10.49 -10.06
N LEU A 99 20.09 -11.45 -9.14
CA LEU A 99 19.47 -11.26 -7.82
C LEU A 99 20.34 -10.37 -6.92
N SER A 100 21.67 -10.56 -6.92
CA SER A 100 22.61 -9.67 -6.22
C SER A 100 22.48 -8.23 -6.72
N HIS A 101 22.40 -8.05 -8.05
CA HIS A 101 22.14 -6.75 -8.68
C HIS A 101 20.76 -6.20 -8.30
N HIS A 102 19.72 -7.04 -8.23
CA HIS A 102 18.38 -6.63 -7.78
C HIS A 102 18.40 -6.17 -6.32
N ALA A 103 19.06 -6.92 -5.42
CA ALA A 103 19.24 -6.55 -4.02
C ALA A 103 19.99 -5.22 -3.87
N ILE A 104 21.12 -5.03 -4.58
CA ILE A 104 21.85 -3.75 -4.60
C ILE A 104 20.99 -2.62 -5.16
N SER A 105 20.22 -2.87 -6.23
CA SER A 105 19.32 -1.87 -6.82
C SER A 105 18.19 -1.47 -5.86
N THR A 106 17.61 -2.44 -5.15
CA THR A 106 16.53 -2.21 -4.17
C THR A 106 17.05 -1.53 -2.91
N LEU A 107 18.27 -1.86 -2.47
CA LEU A 107 18.97 -1.12 -1.41
C LEU A 107 19.27 0.33 -1.85
N ALA A 108 19.73 0.54 -3.08
CA ALA A 108 19.96 1.89 -3.61
C ALA A 108 18.65 2.68 -3.79
N ILE A 109 17.50 2.02 -4.01
CA ILE A 109 16.18 2.67 -3.98
C ILE A 109 15.84 3.11 -2.55
N LEU A 110 16.00 2.23 -1.55
CA LEU A 110 15.73 2.55 -0.14
C LEU A 110 16.63 3.68 0.37
N GLU A 111 17.93 3.60 0.10
CA GLU A 111 18.93 4.53 0.64
C GLU A 111 19.00 5.84 -0.16
N ASN A 112 19.03 5.78 -1.50
CA ASN A 112 19.45 6.91 -2.34
C ASN A 112 18.31 7.52 -3.18
N THR A 113 17.04 7.21 -2.85
CA THR A 113 15.87 7.89 -3.45
C THR A 113 14.93 8.42 -2.37
N SER A 114 14.11 9.40 -2.72
CA SER A 114 13.07 9.89 -1.80
C SER A 114 12.08 8.77 -1.47
N PRO A 115 11.76 8.53 -0.18
CA PRO A 115 10.69 7.61 0.25
C PRO A 115 9.30 7.96 -0.30
N LEU A 116 9.12 9.15 -0.89
CA LEU A 116 7.89 9.59 -1.54
C LEU A 116 7.71 9.03 -2.96
N THR A 117 8.74 8.38 -3.52
CA THR A 117 8.78 7.93 -4.93
C THR A 117 8.55 6.44 -5.12
N HIS A 118 8.54 5.66 -4.05
CA HIS A 118 8.45 4.20 -4.07
C HIS A 118 7.66 3.67 -2.88
N HIS A 119 7.08 2.47 -3.00
CA HIS A 119 6.32 1.86 -1.90
C HIS A 119 7.26 1.16 -0.91
N VAL A 120 7.54 1.80 0.23
CA VAL A 120 8.60 1.42 1.16
C VAL A 120 8.49 -0.03 1.65
N PHE A 121 7.29 -0.51 2.00
CA PHE A 121 7.07 -1.92 2.37
C PHE A 121 7.39 -2.90 1.23
N SER A 122 7.13 -2.54 -0.03
CA SER A 122 7.44 -3.39 -1.18
C SER A 122 8.95 -3.45 -1.46
N THR A 123 9.66 -2.32 -1.24
CA THR A 123 11.12 -2.25 -1.25
C THR A 123 11.71 -3.15 -0.14
N MET A 124 11.15 -3.09 1.08
CA MET A 124 11.55 -3.94 2.20
C MET A 124 11.40 -5.43 1.88
N VAL A 125 10.23 -5.87 1.42
CA VAL A 125 9.95 -7.27 1.06
C VAL A 125 10.91 -7.76 -0.03
N ALA A 126 11.10 -7.00 -1.11
CA ALA A 126 12.03 -7.38 -2.18
C ALA A 126 13.49 -7.44 -1.68
N LEU A 127 13.91 -6.52 -0.80
CA LEU A 127 15.27 -6.48 -0.27
C LEU A 127 15.55 -7.61 0.72
N VAL A 128 14.62 -7.92 1.64
CA VAL A 128 14.74 -9.07 2.55
C VAL A 128 14.83 -10.38 1.75
N LEU A 129 13.94 -10.58 0.77
CA LEU A 129 13.89 -11.79 -0.03
C LEU A 129 15.11 -11.97 -0.94
N THR A 130 15.76 -10.89 -1.39
CA THR A 130 16.95 -10.97 -2.26
C THR A 130 18.29 -10.83 -1.53
N SER A 131 18.32 -10.30 -0.30
CA SER A 131 19.56 -10.11 0.47
C SER A 131 20.47 -11.35 0.65
N PRO A 132 19.99 -12.61 0.70
CA PRO A 132 20.90 -13.77 0.75
C PRO A 132 21.85 -13.85 -0.45
N SER A 133 21.42 -13.35 -1.61
CA SER A 133 22.23 -13.36 -2.85
C SER A 133 23.43 -12.41 -2.85
N LEU A 134 23.61 -11.58 -1.81
CA LEU A 134 24.74 -10.65 -1.68
C LEU A 134 26.03 -11.31 -1.16
N PHE A 135 25.92 -12.43 -0.43
CA PHE A 135 27.00 -12.93 0.43
C PHE A 135 27.62 -14.27 -0.02
N SER A 136 27.15 -14.85 -1.14
CA SER A 136 27.38 -16.27 -1.43
C SER A 136 27.32 -16.60 -2.93
N LYS A 137 28.08 -17.62 -3.36
CA LYS A 137 28.06 -18.14 -4.75
C LYS A 137 26.79 -18.92 -5.09
N GLU A 138 26.26 -19.62 -4.09
CA GLU A 138 24.94 -20.27 -4.08
C GLU A 138 24.24 -19.73 -2.82
N ALA A 139 23.06 -19.13 -2.97
CA ALA A 139 22.41 -18.43 -1.85
C ALA A 139 21.61 -19.39 -0.97
N GLY A 140 21.49 -19.07 0.31
CA GLY A 140 20.46 -19.67 1.16
C GLY A 140 19.08 -19.11 0.85
N PRO A 141 17.99 -19.82 1.21
CA PRO A 141 16.65 -19.24 1.21
C PRO A 141 16.58 -18.04 2.19
N ALA A 142 15.74 -17.06 1.87
CA ALA A 142 15.52 -15.90 2.73
C ALA A 142 14.92 -16.30 4.09
N ARG A 143 15.36 -15.63 5.15
CA ARG A 143 15.05 -15.92 6.56
C ARG A 143 15.03 -14.62 7.38
N PRO A 144 14.36 -14.59 8.56
CA PRO A 144 14.37 -13.46 9.50
C PRO A 144 15.74 -13.30 10.19
N THR A 145 16.77 -12.97 9.44
CA THR A 145 18.13 -12.74 9.97
C THR A 145 18.24 -11.37 10.63
N HIS A 146 19.31 -11.14 11.40
CA HIS A 146 19.64 -9.80 11.89
C HIS A 146 19.73 -8.76 10.75
N LEU A 147 20.19 -9.15 9.56
CA LEU A 147 20.16 -8.27 8.39
C LEU A 147 18.72 -7.93 7.95
N ALA A 148 17.81 -8.89 7.95
CA ALA A 148 16.40 -8.65 7.64
C ALA A 148 15.74 -7.69 8.65
N ARG A 149 16.07 -7.81 9.95
CA ARG A 149 15.68 -6.86 11.01
C ARG A 149 16.22 -5.44 10.74
N GLN A 150 17.48 -5.31 10.34
CA GLN A 150 18.07 -4.00 10.01
C GLN A 150 17.45 -3.39 8.75
N ILE A 151 17.15 -4.21 7.72
CA ILE A 151 16.40 -3.79 6.53
C ILE A 151 15.00 -3.30 6.92
N ALA A 152 14.30 -4.01 7.81
CA ALA A 152 13.00 -3.61 8.32
C ALA A 152 13.07 -2.29 9.10
N LEU A 153 14.07 -2.11 9.97
CA LEU A 153 14.28 -0.87 10.72
C LEU A 153 14.57 0.35 9.83
N GLN A 154 15.42 0.22 8.80
CA GLN A 154 15.69 1.31 7.86
C GLN A 154 14.47 1.60 6.97
N SER A 155 13.72 0.57 6.57
CA SER A 155 12.45 0.73 5.85
C SER A 155 11.39 1.43 6.71
N PHE A 156 11.30 1.10 8.00
CA PHE A 156 10.40 1.76 8.94
C PHE A 156 10.78 3.23 9.14
N ARG A 157 12.08 3.55 9.23
CA ARG A 157 12.59 4.93 9.24
C ARG A 157 12.27 5.70 7.97
N ALA A 158 12.33 5.07 6.79
CA ALA A 158 11.94 5.69 5.52
C ALA A 158 10.43 5.99 5.49
N GLN A 159 9.57 5.07 5.94
CA GLN A 159 8.11 5.28 6.03
C GLN A 159 7.76 6.36 7.08
N LEU A 160 8.43 6.39 8.23
CA LEU A 160 8.29 7.46 9.23
C LEU A 160 8.71 8.83 8.66
N THR A 161 9.86 8.90 7.98
CA THR A 161 10.34 10.13 7.33
C THR A 161 9.34 10.63 6.28
N ARG A 162 8.77 9.71 5.48
CA ARG A 162 7.66 10.00 4.57
C ARG A 162 6.46 10.59 5.31
N ALA A 163 5.96 9.93 6.36
CA ALA A 163 4.83 10.42 7.15
C ALA A 163 5.09 11.84 7.68
N PHE A 164 6.25 12.10 8.30
CA PHE A 164 6.61 13.46 8.76
C PHE A 164 6.62 14.50 7.64
N MET A 165 7.04 14.16 6.41
CA MET A 165 7.03 15.09 5.27
C MET A 165 5.63 15.36 4.69
N VAL A 166 4.66 14.44 4.82
CA VAL A 166 3.37 14.50 4.10
C VAL A 166 2.13 14.61 4.98
N ILE A 167 2.26 14.40 6.29
CA ILE A 167 1.11 14.43 7.21
C ILE A 167 0.39 15.79 7.22
N ASP A 168 -0.93 15.75 7.21
CA ASP A 168 -1.73 16.95 7.34
C ASP A 168 -1.62 17.49 8.78
N VAL A 169 -1.41 18.80 8.89
CA VAL A 169 -1.24 19.56 10.14
C VAL A 169 -2.31 20.64 10.30
N THR A 170 -3.23 20.76 9.34
CA THR A 170 -4.34 21.73 9.40
C THR A 170 -5.43 21.32 10.39
N SER A 171 -5.50 20.04 10.73
CA SER A 171 -6.51 19.44 11.62
C SER A 171 -6.02 19.18 13.05
N THR A 172 -4.75 19.45 13.39
CA THR A 172 -4.26 19.37 14.77
C THR A 172 -4.79 20.53 15.61
N SER A 173 -5.16 20.23 16.85
CA SER A 173 -5.64 21.21 17.83
C SER A 173 -4.53 22.21 18.18
N GLN A 174 -4.90 23.48 18.38
CA GLN A 174 -4.01 24.37 19.13
C GLN A 174 -3.87 23.83 20.57
N PRO A 175 -2.68 23.88 21.18
CA PRO A 175 -2.49 23.40 22.54
C PRO A 175 -3.33 24.22 23.51
N MET A 176 -4.35 23.60 24.11
CA MET A 176 -5.21 24.23 25.12
C MET A 176 -4.36 24.84 26.24
N ASP A 177 -4.59 26.13 26.51
CA ASP A 177 -3.92 26.80 27.60
C ASP A 177 -4.40 26.25 28.95
N GLY A 178 -3.48 26.04 29.89
CA GLY A 178 -3.76 25.37 31.17
C GLY A 178 -3.91 23.84 31.14
N ALA A 179 -3.88 23.18 29.98
CA ALA A 179 -3.85 21.70 29.95
C ALA A 179 -2.51 21.18 30.50
N GLU A 180 -2.56 20.27 31.48
CA GLU A 180 -1.35 19.73 32.12
C GLU A 180 -0.55 18.87 31.13
N ARG A 181 0.49 19.46 30.53
CA ARG A 181 1.32 18.83 29.50
C ARG A 181 2.11 17.66 30.09
N VAL A 182 1.54 16.45 30.01
CA VAL A 182 2.19 15.18 30.33
C VAL A 182 3.56 15.14 29.65
N ARG A 183 4.62 15.24 30.45
CA ARG A 183 5.99 15.34 29.94
C ARG A 183 6.38 14.02 29.27
N ARG A 184 6.27 13.96 27.94
CA ARG A 184 6.82 12.90 27.08
C ARG A 184 8.23 13.32 26.61
N PRO A 185 9.32 13.07 27.38
CA PRO A 185 10.68 13.51 27.00
C PRO A 185 11.16 12.87 25.69
N ASP A 186 10.61 11.70 25.33
CA ASP A 186 10.80 11.03 24.04
C ASP A 186 10.50 11.94 22.84
N LEU A 187 9.45 12.77 22.94
CA LEU A 187 8.99 13.61 21.83
C LEU A 187 9.66 14.99 21.77
N LYS A 188 10.65 15.27 22.63
CA LYS A 188 11.26 16.60 22.80
C LYS A 188 11.72 17.23 21.47
N ASN A 189 12.38 16.43 20.62
CA ASN A 189 12.96 16.90 19.37
C ASN A 189 12.05 16.65 18.15
N LEU A 190 10.84 16.14 18.33
CA LEU A 190 9.94 15.76 17.24
C LEU A 190 9.54 16.94 16.35
N LEU A 191 9.07 18.05 16.92
CA LEU A 191 8.69 19.23 16.14
C LEU A 191 9.92 19.92 15.49
N PRO A 192 11.07 20.11 16.17
CA PRO A 192 12.31 20.56 15.51
C PRO A 192 12.77 19.68 14.34
N ILE A 193 12.72 18.35 14.46
CA ILE A 193 13.08 17.43 13.38
C ILE A 193 12.08 17.53 12.23
N MET A 194 10.77 17.53 12.52
CA MET A 194 9.72 17.76 11.52
C MET A 194 9.90 19.12 10.81
N LYS A 195 10.36 20.14 11.55
CA LYS A 195 10.93 21.42 11.09
C LYS A 195 11.82 21.25 9.86
N ILE A 196 12.94 20.58 10.09
CA ILE A 196 14.02 20.39 9.12
C ILE A 196 13.59 19.45 7.99
N LEU A 197 12.85 18.37 8.31
CA LEU A 197 12.29 17.46 7.31
C LEU A 197 11.31 18.15 6.35
N ARG A 198 10.70 19.27 6.75
CA ARG A 198 9.86 20.14 5.91
C ARG A 198 10.58 21.41 5.43
N ARG A 199 11.91 21.46 5.49
CA ARG A 199 12.73 22.56 4.95
C ARG A 199 12.31 23.94 5.46
N ASP A 200 11.97 24.00 6.75
CA ASP A 200 11.49 25.20 7.45
C ASP A 200 10.17 25.81 6.94
N GLN A 201 9.46 25.14 6.03
CA GLN A 201 8.14 25.55 5.52
C GLN A 201 6.97 25.35 6.51
N LEU A 202 7.25 25.06 7.78
CA LEU A 202 6.25 24.75 8.80
C LEU A 202 6.42 25.62 10.05
N ASP A 203 5.36 26.34 10.39
CA ASP A 203 5.14 26.92 11.72
C ASP A 203 4.84 25.79 12.72
N ILE A 204 5.74 25.60 13.69
CA ILE A 204 5.65 24.54 14.70
C ILE A 204 5.09 25.03 16.04
N ASP A 205 4.99 26.34 16.26
CA ASP A 205 4.68 26.89 17.59
C ASP A 205 3.21 26.66 17.97
N LYS A 206 2.37 26.38 16.97
CA LYS A 206 0.95 26.03 17.08
C LYS A 206 0.68 24.53 17.19
N LEU A 207 1.69 23.67 17.06
CA LEU A 207 1.51 22.21 16.92
C LEU A 207 1.72 21.45 18.23
N ASN A 208 0.90 20.42 18.46
CA ASN A 208 1.09 19.49 19.57
C ASN A 208 1.91 18.27 19.14
N ALA A 209 3.14 18.14 19.67
CA ALA A 209 4.04 17.03 19.38
C ALA A 209 3.43 15.64 19.65
N ALA A 210 2.52 15.53 20.63
CA ALA A 210 1.84 14.26 20.93
C ALA A 210 0.80 13.92 19.86
N GLU A 211 -0.05 14.87 19.46
CA GLU A 211 -1.05 14.66 18.39
C GLU A 211 -0.38 14.30 17.06
N ILE A 212 0.69 14.99 16.70
CA ILE A 212 1.51 14.67 15.52
C ILE A 212 2.08 13.25 15.63
N TRP A 213 2.56 12.82 16.80
CA TRP A 213 3.07 11.45 16.96
C TRP A 213 1.98 10.39 16.82
N GLU A 214 0.82 10.57 17.47
CA GLU A 214 -0.32 9.65 17.29
C GLU A 214 -0.87 9.66 15.84
N ALA A 215 -0.71 10.77 15.10
CA ALA A 215 -1.06 10.87 13.69
C ALA A 215 -0.03 10.18 12.76
N VAL A 216 1.27 10.32 13.03
CA VAL A 216 2.33 9.59 12.31
C VAL A 216 2.26 8.09 12.58
N LYS A 217 1.99 7.66 13.82
CA LYS A 217 1.76 6.25 14.15
C LYS A 217 0.61 5.65 13.32
N ARG A 218 -0.51 6.38 13.17
CA ARG A 218 -1.62 5.97 12.28
C ARG A 218 -1.22 5.83 10.82
N GLN A 219 -0.39 6.74 10.27
CA GLN A 219 0.15 6.62 8.90
C GLN A 219 1.19 5.50 8.72
N CYS A 220 1.69 4.91 9.80
CA CYS A 220 2.68 3.82 9.76
C CYS A 220 2.09 2.48 10.25
N HIS A 221 0.81 2.44 10.61
CA HIS A 221 0.14 1.27 11.20
C HIS A 221 0.06 0.09 10.21
N SER A 222 -0.39 0.34 8.98
CA SER A 222 -0.45 -0.69 7.93
C SER A 222 0.93 -1.19 7.48
N PHE A 223 1.96 -0.35 7.51
CA PHE A 223 3.35 -0.79 7.29
C PHE A 223 3.78 -1.84 8.34
N LEU A 224 3.45 -1.60 9.62
CA LEU A 224 3.74 -2.55 10.69
C LEU A 224 2.87 -3.82 10.59
N ARG A 225 1.57 -3.69 10.30
CA ARG A 225 0.66 -4.83 10.10
C ARG A 225 1.13 -5.74 8.97
N CYS A 226 1.41 -5.17 7.80
CA CYS A 226 1.96 -5.89 6.66
C CYS A 226 3.35 -6.50 6.96
N SER A 227 4.17 -5.84 7.78
CA SER A 227 5.45 -6.39 8.23
C SER A 227 5.27 -7.60 9.16
N CYS A 228 4.31 -7.56 10.09
CA CYS A 228 4.00 -8.71 10.96
C CYS A 228 3.53 -9.92 10.13
N LEU A 229 2.62 -9.71 9.17
CA LEU A 229 2.18 -10.74 8.22
C LEU A 229 3.36 -11.31 7.42
N PHE A 230 4.21 -10.44 6.85
CA PHE A 230 5.38 -10.85 6.08
C PHE A 230 6.34 -11.72 6.90
N PHE A 231 6.75 -11.23 8.08
CA PHE A 231 7.72 -11.94 8.91
C PHE A 231 7.14 -13.20 9.55
N HIS A 232 5.85 -13.24 9.91
CA HIS A 232 5.19 -14.47 10.39
C HIS A 232 5.31 -15.60 9.35
N PHE A 233 4.83 -15.42 8.13
CA PHE A 233 4.85 -16.45 7.08
C PHE A 233 6.25 -16.74 6.49
N LEU A 234 7.23 -15.87 6.74
CA LEU A 234 8.65 -16.08 6.40
C LEU A 234 9.44 -16.84 7.48
N SER A 235 8.96 -16.84 8.72
CA SER A 235 9.73 -17.32 9.89
C SER A 235 9.10 -18.49 10.64
N ASP A 236 7.79 -18.67 10.53
CA ASP A 236 6.96 -19.52 11.38
C ASP A 236 7.07 -19.19 12.88
N ILE A 237 7.50 -17.97 13.24
CA ILE A 237 7.49 -17.47 14.62
C ILE A 237 6.03 -17.20 15.02
N ASN A 238 5.57 -17.91 16.05
CA ASN A 238 4.24 -17.74 16.61
C ASN A 238 4.01 -16.29 17.06
N PRO A 239 2.83 -15.69 16.77
CA PRO A 239 2.48 -14.37 17.29
C PRO A 239 2.29 -14.40 18.81
N PRO A 240 2.48 -13.26 19.51
CA PRO A 240 1.91 -13.08 20.85
C PRO A 240 0.38 -13.06 20.76
N THR A 241 -0.29 -13.48 21.83
CA THR A 241 -1.75 -13.57 21.96
C THR A 241 -2.50 -12.29 21.59
N GLU A 242 -1.85 -11.15 21.77
CA GLU A 242 -2.35 -9.82 21.47
C GLU A 242 -2.56 -9.63 19.96
N LEU A 243 -1.68 -10.16 19.10
CA LEU A 243 -1.89 -10.10 17.64
C LEU A 243 -2.94 -11.11 17.15
N THR A 244 -3.38 -12.06 17.99
CA THR A 244 -4.43 -13.02 17.64
C THR A 244 -5.84 -12.55 18.01
N VAL A 245 -5.98 -11.39 18.66
CA VAL A 245 -7.28 -10.77 19.02
C VAL A 245 -7.51 -9.43 18.31
N VAL A 246 -8.78 -9.04 18.17
CA VAL A 246 -9.17 -7.78 17.50
C VAL A 246 -8.67 -6.57 18.31
N GLY A 247 -7.95 -5.65 17.66
CA GLY A 247 -7.44 -4.42 18.29
C GLY A 247 -6.18 -4.60 19.15
N GLY A 248 -5.63 -5.80 19.27
CA GLY A 248 -4.35 -6.05 19.95
C GLY A 248 -3.13 -5.78 19.06
N ASP A 249 -3.34 -5.45 17.78
CA ASP A 249 -2.37 -4.89 16.83
C ASP A 249 -1.99 -3.43 17.15
N THR A 250 -1.62 -3.20 18.41
CA THR A 250 -1.12 -1.91 18.89
C THR A 250 0.29 -1.63 18.34
N TRP A 251 0.68 -0.37 18.34
CA TRP A 251 2.02 0.08 17.94
C TRP A 251 3.12 -0.64 18.72
N GLU A 252 2.96 -0.70 20.04
CA GLU A 252 3.90 -1.35 20.96
C GLU A 252 3.95 -2.87 20.74
N THR A 253 2.81 -3.54 20.54
CA THR A 253 2.76 -4.99 20.25
C THR A 253 3.46 -5.33 18.94
N MET A 254 3.18 -4.59 17.86
CA MET A 254 3.76 -4.87 16.54
C MET A 254 5.25 -4.55 16.49
N CYS A 255 5.69 -3.43 17.07
CA CYS A 255 7.12 -3.13 17.20
C CYS A 255 7.83 -4.19 18.05
N GLY A 256 7.21 -4.69 19.13
CA GLY A 256 7.74 -5.79 19.94
C GLY A 256 7.91 -7.10 19.16
N TYR A 257 6.87 -7.52 18.42
CA TYR A 257 6.92 -8.74 17.60
C TYR A 257 7.96 -8.67 16.47
N LEU A 258 8.17 -7.48 15.89
CA LEU A 258 9.15 -7.25 14.82
C LEU A 258 10.57 -6.96 15.32
N ASP A 259 10.79 -6.91 16.64
CA ASP A 259 12.04 -6.44 17.26
C ASP A 259 12.50 -5.07 16.69
N LEU A 260 11.56 -4.11 16.70
CA LEU A 260 11.75 -2.72 16.30
C LEU A 260 11.53 -1.78 17.50
N PRO A 261 12.23 -0.62 17.58
CA PRO A 261 11.96 0.36 18.62
C PRO A 261 10.55 0.97 18.46
N SER A 262 9.84 1.17 19.57
CA SER A 262 8.50 1.82 19.57
C SER A 262 8.53 3.33 19.85
N ARG A 263 9.67 3.86 20.30
CA ARG A 263 9.84 5.24 20.78
C ARG A 263 10.37 6.17 19.68
N PHE A 264 9.91 7.41 19.65
CA PHE A 264 10.36 8.39 18.64
C PHE A 264 11.87 8.60 18.70
N ARG A 265 12.44 8.69 19.91
CA ARG A 265 13.86 8.96 20.11
C ARG A 265 14.74 7.89 19.48
N ASP A 266 14.40 6.63 19.70
CA ASP A 266 15.18 5.47 19.23
C ASP A 266 14.96 5.20 17.72
N LEU A 267 13.82 5.65 17.19
CA LEU A 267 13.49 5.60 15.77
C LEU A 267 14.20 6.70 14.95
N LEU A 268 14.11 7.97 15.35
CA LEU A 268 14.60 9.11 14.53
C LEU A 268 15.53 10.11 15.24
N ASP A 269 15.49 10.27 16.56
CA ASP A 269 16.38 11.21 17.29
C ASP A 269 17.77 10.61 17.61
N VAL A 270 18.19 9.59 16.84
CA VAL A 270 19.54 9.02 16.84
C VAL A 270 20.33 9.68 15.70
N PRO A 271 21.58 10.16 15.90
CA PRO A 271 22.29 10.97 14.90
C PRO A 271 22.32 10.39 13.49
N GLY A 272 22.60 9.09 13.32
CA GLY A 272 22.59 8.42 12.01
C GLY A 272 21.20 8.29 11.38
N ALA A 273 20.16 8.07 12.19
CA ALA A 273 18.77 8.00 11.71
C ALA A 273 18.26 9.37 11.28
N ARG A 274 18.57 10.40 12.07
CA ARG A 274 18.26 11.80 11.77
C ARG A 274 18.96 12.27 10.49
N MET A 275 20.27 12.04 10.37
CA MET A 275 21.05 12.40 9.17
C MET A 275 20.46 11.74 7.91
N LYS A 276 20.06 10.46 8.00
CA LYS A 276 19.41 9.74 6.89
C LYS A 276 18.02 10.31 6.55
N ALA A 277 17.23 10.70 7.56
CA ALA A 277 15.94 11.35 7.36
C ALA A 277 16.09 12.74 6.69
N GLU A 278 17.08 13.52 7.10
CA GLU A 278 17.43 14.80 6.49
C GLU A 278 17.91 14.63 5.03
N GLU A 279 18.70 13.59 4.72
CA GLU A 279 19.08 13.19 3.35
C GLU A 279 17.85 12.83 2.49
N TRP A 280 16.96 11.97 3.00
CA TRP A 280 15.71 11.60 2.32
C TRP A 280 14.79 12.81 2.07
N SER A 281 14.75 13.79 2.98
CA SER A 281 14.07 15.08 2.72
C SER A 281 14.79 15.88 1.63
N GLY A 282 16.12 15.95 1.64
CA GLY A 282 16.94 16.56 0.58
C GLY A 282 16.65 16.00 -0.81
N LEU A 283 16.46 14.68 -0.93
CA LEU A 283 16.08 13.99 -2.17
C LEU A 283 14.64 14.27 -2.62
N SER A 284 13.75 14.74 -1.73
CA SER A 284 12.32 14.93 -1.97
C SER A 284 11.96 16.26 -2.68
N ASN A 285 12.84 16.77 -3.55
CA ASN A 285 12.73 18.11 -4.15
C ASN A 285 11.42 18.36 -4.92
N SER A 286 10.93 17.38 -5.66
CA SER A 286 9.71 17.49 -6.47
C SER A 286 8.44 17.59 -5.63
N TRP A 287 8.43 17.05 -4.41
CA TRP A 287 7.35 17.24 -3.43
C TRP A 287 7.28 18.70 -2.97
N PHE A 288 8.39 19.24 -2.45
CA PHE A 288 8.46 20.60 -1.91
C PHE A 288 8.36 21.73 -2.95
N LYS A 289 8.34 21.39 -4.24
CA LYS A 289 8.01 22.29 -5.36
C LYS A 289 6.56 22.18 -5.85
N GLY A 290 5.78 21.22 -5.36
CA GLY A 290 4.44 20.93 -5.88
C GLY A 290 4.40 20.20 -7.23
N GLU A 291 5.51 19.60 -7.67
CA GLU A 291 5.59 18.83 -8.93
C GLU A 291 4.86 17.46 -8.79
N ILE A 292 4.65 16.96 -7.56
CA ILE A 292 3.91 15.73 -7.28
C ILE A 292 2.57 16.06 -6.61
N ASP A 293 1.46 15.51 -7.14
CA ASP A 293 0.14 15.64 -6.53
C ASP A 293 0.04 14.89 -5.20
N VAL A 294 -0.55 15.52 -4.19
CA VAL A 294 -0.76 14.98 -2.83
C VAL A 294 -1.29 13.54 -2.85
N ARG A 295 -2.25 13.22 -3.73
CA ARG A 295 -2.92 11.91 -3.82
C ARG A 295 -2.05 10.80 -4.40
N VAL A 296 -0.83 11.10 -4.84
CA VAL A 296 0.19 10.12 -5.25
C VAL A 296 1.05 9.72 -4.05
N VAL A 297 1.15 10.58 -3.04
CA VAL A 297 2.12 10.45 -1.93
C VAL A 297 1.45 10.08 -0.62
N THR A 298 0.29 10.67 -0.32
CA THR A 298 -0.54 10.27 0.81
C THR A 298 -1.21 8.93 0.54
N GLU A 299 -1.23 8.07 1.55
CA GLU A 299 -1.91 6.78 1.46
C GLU A 299 -3.42 7.00 1.63
N PRO A 300 -4.28 6.23 0.93
CA PRO A 300 -5.71 6.30 1.18
C PRO A 300 -6.00 5.90 2.64
N SER A 301 -7.08 6.44 3.22
CA SER A 301 -7.53 6.04 4.56
C SER A 301 -7.78 4.53 4.60
N GLU A 302 -7.08 3.81 5.47
CA GLU A 302 -7.26 2.37 5.64
C GLU A 302 -8.35 2.03 6.69
N PRO A 303 -9.00 0.86 6.58
CA PRO A 303 -9.12 0.04 5.37
C PRO A 303 -9.77 0.82 4.22
N PRO A 304 -9.27 0.72 2.97
CA PRO A 304 -9.67 1.59 1.86
C PRO A 304 -11.18 1.76 1.71
N ARG A 305 -11.60 3.02 1.55
CA ARG A 305 -13.00 3.42 1.44
C ARG A 305 -13.27 3.96 0.05
N LEU A 306 -14.48 3.69 -0.43
CA LEU A 306 -15.11 4.48 -1.48
C LEU A 306 -15.59 5.80 -0.82
N ILE A 307 -16.09 6.78 -1.57
CA ILE A 307 -16.48 8.05 -0.93
C ILE A 307 -17.86 7.99 -0.30
N ASP A 308 -17.99 8.72 0.79
CA ASP A 308 -19.25 8.96 1.49
C ASP A 308 -20.20 9.80 0.62
N LEU A 309 -21.49 9.75 0.93
CA LEU A 309 -22.56 10.38 0.16
C LEU A 309 -23.51 11.23 1.01
N PRO A 310 -24.23 12.17 0.38
CA PRO A 310 -25.48 12.69 0.92
C PRO A 310 -26.43 11.57 1.32
N GLU A 311 -27.03 11.68 2.51
CA GLU A 311 -28.06 10.73 2.96
C GLU A 311 -29.34 10.86 2.12
N ASP A 312 -29.62 12.06 1.56
CA ASP A 312 -30.71 12.28 0.62
C ASP A 312 -30.28 12.19 -0.87
N PHE A 313 -31.18 11.62 -1.68
CA PHE A 313 -31.06 11.52 -3.13
C PHE A 313 -31.42 12.84 -3.79
N SER A 314 -32.26 13.68 -3.17
CA SER A 314 -32.67 14.98 -3.72
C SER A 314 -31.47 15.91 -3.89
N GLU A 315 -30.60 16.01 -2.86
CA GLU A 315 -29.34 16.75 -2.92
C GLU A 315 -28.45 16.23 -4.07
N LEU A 316 -28.32 14.91 -4.20
CA LEU A 316 -27.54 14.30 -5.27
C LEU A 316 -28.13 14.58 -6.67
N MET A 317 -29.46 14.48 -6.82
CA MET A 317 -30.14 14.76 -8.08
C MET A 317 -29.98 16.22 -8.50
N ASN A 318 -29.98 17.16 -7.55
CA ASN A 318 -29.71 18.57 -7.83
C ASN A 318 -28.29 18.75 -8.41
N ILE A 319 -27.26 18.24 -7.73
CA ILE A 319 -25.85 18.28 -8.18
C ILE A 319 -25.68 17.62 -9.57
N VAL A 320 -26.44 16.56 -9.85
CA VAL A 320 -26.43 15.87 -11.14
C VAL A 320 -27.21 16.63 -12.23
N SER A 321 -28.22 17.42 -11.87
CA SER A 321 -28.98 18.27 -12.79
C SER A 321 -28.27 19.58 -13.15
N GLU A 322 -27.41 20.08 -12.26
CA GLU A 322 -26.55 21.25 -12.47
C GLU A 322 -25.27 20.93 -13.29
N PHE A 323 -25.00 19.64 -13.54
CA PHE A 323 -23.82 19.19 -14.28
C PHE A 323 -24.01 19.35 -15.80
N SER A 324 -23.40 20.38 -16.40
CA SER A 324 -23.10 20.40 -17.84
C SER A 324 -21.84 19.59 -18.16
N CYS A 325 -21.85 18.83 -19.26
CA CYS A 325 -20.72 17.98 -19.64
C CYS A 325 -19.64 18.81 -20.39
N PRO A 326 -18.42 18.99 -19.84
CA PRO A 326 -17.38 19.83 -20.44
C PRO A 326 -16.79 19.26 -21.74
N ASN A 327 -17.20 18.05 -22.14
CA ASN A 327 -16.78 17.37 -23.37
C ASN A 327 -17.92 17.31 -24.41
N SER A 328 -19.02 18.06 -24.23
CA SER A 328 -20.18 18.06 -25.13
C SER A 328 -20.32 19.41 -25.82
N GLU A 329 -20.11 19.48 -27.14
CA GLU A 329 -20.19 20.72 -27.94
C GLU A 329 -21.61 21.33 -28.06
N ARG A 330 -22.62 20.71 -27.43
CA ARG A 330 -24.04 21.05 -27.59
C ARG A 330 -24.79 21.27 -26.27
N ASP A 331 -24.07 21.34 -25.14
CA ASP A 331 -24.59 21.31 -23.76
C ASP A 331 -25.42 20.05 -23.37
N ASP A 332 -25.92 19.27 -24.35
CA ASP A 332 -26.50 17.94 -24.21
C ASP A 332 -25.71 17.03 -23.23
N THR A 333 -26.21 16.88 -22.01
CA THR A 333 -25.73 15.87 -21.05
C THR A 333 -26.50 14.57 -21.21
N LYS A 334 -25.82 13.50 -21.60
CA LYS A 334 -26.44 12.19 -21.83
C LYS A 334 -26.02 11.23 -20.73
N ASN A 335 -26.99 10.84 -19.90
CA ASN A 335 -26.85 9.91 -18.77
C ASN A 335 -25.67 10.26 -17.84
N PRO A 336 -25.70 11.39 -17.11
CA PRO A 336 -24.70 11.69 -16.08
C PRO A 336 -24.63 10.55 -15.04
N THR A 337 -23.42 10.21 -14.62
CA THR A 337 -23.08 8.94 -13.96
C THR A 337 -21.79 9.06 -13.12
N MET A 338 -21.53 8.03 -12.32
CA MET A 338 -20.85 8.12 -11.03
C MET A 338 -20.02 6.83 -10.76
N CYS A 339 -18.68 6.94 -10.74
CA CYS A 339 -17.71 5.96 -10.22
C CYS A 339 -17.35 6.17 -8.71
N LEU A 340 -17.82 5.22 -7.89
CA LEU A 340 -17.92 5.30 -6.42
C LEU A 340 -16.62 5.64 -5.69
N VAL A 341 -15.48 5.46 -6.35
CA VAL A 341 -14.16 5.56 -5.73
C VAL A 341 -13.81 7.00 -5.30
N CYS A 342 -14.31 8.12 -5.92
CA CYS A 342 -13.68 9.43 -5.59
C CYS A 342 -14.21 10.92 -5.78
N GLY A 343 -15.17 11.39 -6.61
CA GLY A 343 -15.46 12.89 -6.80
C GLY A 343 -16.40 13.50 -7.93
N GLN A 344 -15.97 13.65 -9.21
CA GLN A 344 -16.70 14.10 -10.45
C GLN A 344 -18.06 13.43 -10.75
N ILE A 345 -18.80 14.00 -11.71
CA ILE A 345 -19.81 13.32 -12.54
C ILE A 345 -19.29 13.19 -13.99
N LEU A 346 -19.73 12.15 -14.72
CA LEU A 346 -19.34 11.83 -16.11
C LEU A 346 -20.56 11.33 -16.91
N CYS A 347 -20.65 11.61 -18.22
CA CYS A 347 -21.65 10.96 -19.08
C CYS A 347 -21.35 9.46 -19.27
N SER A 348 -22.33 8.60 -19.04
CA SER A 348 -22.28 7.18 -19.44
C SER A 348 -23.04 6.95 -20.74
N GLN A 349 -22.84 5.79 -21.37
CA GLN A 349 -23.52 5.40 -22.61
C GLN A 349 -23.32 6.40 -23.77
N SER A 350 -22.27 7.22 -23.72
CA SER A 350 -21.94 8.26 -24.70
C SER A 350 -20.43 8.48 -24.75
N TYR A 351 -19.89 8.63 -25.96
CA TYR A 351 -18.44 8.65 -26.20
C TYR A 351 -17.73 9.91 -25.71
N CYS A 352 -18.45 11.00 -25.38
CA CYS A 352 -17.85 12.27 -24.96
C CYS A 352 -17.01 12.17 -23.67
N CYS A 353 -17.35 11.27 -22.74
CA CYS A 353 -16.53 11.00 -21.54
C CYS A 353 -15.68 9.71 -21.66
N GLN A 354 -15.66 9.06 -22.83
CA GLN A 354 -14.80 7.91 -23.07
C GLN A 354 -13.38 8.37 -23.45
N ILE A 355 -12.37 7.75 -22.84
CA ILE A 355 -10.96 8.04 -23.07
C ILE A 355 -10.15 6.75 -23.05
N GLU A 356 -9.22 6.61 -23.99
CA GLU A 356 -8.26 5.49 -23.99
C GLU A 356 -7.36 5.56 -22.76
N ILE A 357 -7.11 4.41 -22.12
CA ILE A 357 -6.50 4.35 -20.78
C ILE A 357 -4.98 4.55 -20.88
N ASN A 358 -4.55 5.80 -21.06
CA ASN A 358 -3.13 6.13 -21.09
C ASN A 358 -2.71 7.45 -20.41
N LYS A 359 -3.60 8.16 -19.69
CA LYS A 359 -3.27 9.25 -18.74
C LYS A 359 -4.34 9.45 -17.66
N GLY A 360 -3.95 10.10 -16.56
CA GLY A 360 -4.60 10.08 -15.24
C GLY A 360 -6.09 10.43 -15.14
N LEU A 361 -6.87 9.52 -14.56
CA LEU A 361 -8.25 9.72 -14.12
C LEU A 361 -8.29 10.30 -12.70
N ARG A 362 -8.99 11.43 -12.51
CA ARG A 362 -9.21 12.08 -11.21
C ARG A 362 -10.68 12.09 -10.80
N ARG A 363 -11.05 11.11 -9.94
CA ARG A 363 -12.19 11.18 -8.99
C ARG A 363 -13.61 11.27 -9.58
N GLY A 364 -14.57 10.35 -9.34
CA GLY A 364 -16.04 10.67 -9.44
C GLY A 364 -17.10 9.62 -9.74
N ASN A 365 -18.16 9.33 -8.94
CA ASN A 365 -18.70 9.60 -7.56
C ASN A 365 -19.74 8.42 -7.25
N PRO A 366 -20.49 8.23 -6.13
CA PRO A 366 -21.56 7.18 -6.06
C PRO A 366 -23.08 7.55 -6.03
N LEU A 367 -23.95 6.61 -6.43
CA LEU A 367 -25.43 6.61 -6.28
C LEU A 367 -25.86 6.29 -4.82
N ARG A 368 -27.07 6.66 -4.34
CA ARG A 368 -27.56 6.29 -2.97
C ARG A 368 -27.30 4.81 -2.65
N LEU A 369 -26.54 4.57 -1.59
CA LEU A 369 -25.98 3.27 -1.24
C LEU A 369 -26.85 2.55 -0.21
N CYS A 370 -27.37 1.38 -0.59
CA CYS A 370 -27.74 0.36 0.38
C CYS A 370 -26.44 -0.08 1.11
N PRO A 371 -26.30 0.09 2.45
CA PRO A 371 -25.03 -0.13 3.14
C PRO A 371 -24.49 -1.55 2.98
N GLU A 372 -25.37 -2.55 2.95
CA GLU A 372 -25.04 -3.96 2.71
C GLU A 372 -24.45 -4.17 1.30
N ARG A 373 -25.01 -3.52 0.28
CA ARG A 373 -24.52 -3.59 -1.11
C ARG A 373 -23.25 -2.76 -1.31
N TYR A 374 -23.11 -1.66 -0.59
CA TYR A 374 -21.88 -0.88 -0.52
C TYR A 374 -20.74 -1.71 0.06
N GLU A 375 -20.96 -2.30 1.23
CA GLU A 375 -19.94 -3.10 1.90
C GLU A 375 -19.64 -4.38 1.11
N ALA A 376 -20.65 -5.05 0.56
CA ALA A 376 -20.44 -6.18 -0.35
C ALA A 376 -19.66 -5.80 -1.62
N LEU A 377 -19.74 -4.56 -2.11
CA LEU A 377 -18.96 -4.08 -3.25
C LEU A 377 -17.55 -3.60 -2.86
N ARG A 378 -17.42 -2.98 -1.68
CA ARG A 378 -16.15 -2.57 -1.07
C ARG A 378 -15.31 -3.80 -0.71
N MET A 379 -15.86 -4.77 -0.01
CA MET A 379 -15.22 -6.07 0.25
C MET A 379 -14.84 -6.81 -1.03
N MET A 380 -15.65 -6.71 -2.08
CA MET A 380 -15.36 -7.29 -3.39
C MET A 380 -14.26 -6.57 -4.17
N TRP A 381 -14.08 -5.27 -3.94
CA TRP A 381 -12.95 -4.49 -4.45
C TRP A 381 -11.66 -4.84 -3.69
N LEU A 382 -11.72 -4.90 -2.35
CA LEU A 382 -10.60 -5.24 -1.46
C LEU A 382 -10.10 -6.68 -1.69
N SER A 383 -11.00 -7.65 -1.78
CA SER A 383 -10.69 -9.05 -2.16
C SER A 383 -10.43 -9.26 -3.66
N HIS A 384 -10.53 -8.19 -4.47
CA HIS A 384 -10.38 -8.17 -5.93
C HIS A 384 -11.35 -9.08 -6.71
N GLY A 385 -12.41 -9.58 -6.07
CA GLY A 385 -13.46 -10.44 -6.66
C GLY A 385 -14.32 -9.79 -7.74
N ILE A 386 -14.14 -8.50 -8.06
CA ILE A 386 -14.88 -7.79 -9.12
C ILE A 386 -14.86 -8.57 -10.45
N HIS A 387 -13.70 -9.09 -10.85
CA HIS A 387 -13.59 -9.88 -12.09
C HIS A 387 -14.40 -11.17 -12.04
N GLU A 388 -14.36 -11.86 -10.90
CA GLU A 388 -15.05 -13.14 -10.69
C GLU A 388 -16.58 -12.94 -10.76
N ARG A 389 -17.10 -11.82 -10.24
CA ARG A 389 -18.51 -11.45 -10.37
C ARG A 389 -18.89 -10.97 -11.77
N ILE A 390 -18.02 -10.24 -12.47
CA ILE A 390 -18.29 -9.85 -13.87
C ILE A 390 -18.37 -11.09 -14.76
N ALA A 391 -17.43 -12.04 -14.62
CA ALA A 391 -17.46 -13.32 -15.35
C ALA A 391 -18.77 -14.08 -15.07
N ARG A 392 -19.06 -14.39 -13.79
CA ARG A 392 -20.32 -15.07 -13.42
C ARG A 392 -21.57 -14.33 -13.90
N SER A 393 -21.57 -12.99 -13.91
CA SER A 393 -22.68 -12.20 -14.42
C SER A 393 -22.85 -12.36 -15.92
N LEU A 394 -21.77 -12.36 -16.70
CA LEU A 394 -21.82 -12.62 -18.15
C LEU A 394 -22.31 -14.04 -18.43
N ASP A 395 -21.79 -15.04 -17.71
CA ASP A 395 -22.24 -16.44 -17.81
C ASP A 395 -23.74 -16.57 -17.51
N THR A 396 -24.22 -15.90 -16.45
CA THR A 396 -25.64 -15.91 -16.04
C THR A 396 -26.54 -15.19 -17.05
N ASN A 397 -26.06 -14.09 -17.65
CA ASN A 397 -26.80 -13.38 -18.70
C ASN A 397 -26.85 -14.17 -20.02
N MET A 398 -25.84 -14.98 -20.34
CA MET A 398 -25.94 -15.94 -21.45
C MET A 398 -27.02 -17.00 -21.20
N ILE A 399 -27.15 -17.49 -19.97
CA ILE A 399 -28.22 -18.44 -19.60
C ILE A 399 -29.60 -17.80 -19.74
N LEU A 400 -29.79 -16.57 -19.23
CA LEU A 400 -31.08 -15.85 -19.29
C LEU A 400 -31.49 -15.43 -20.72
N ASN A 401 -30.54 -15.06 -21.57
CA ASN A 401 -30.84 -14.71 -22.97
C ASN A 401 -31.29 -15.94 -23.79
N ASN A 402 -30.88 -17.15 -23.41
CA ASN A 402 -31.21 -18.38 -24.14
C ASN A 402 -32.61 -18.95 -23.82
N THR A 403 -33.28 -18.49 -22.75
CA THR A 403 -34.60 -19.03 -22.34
C THR A 403 -35.80 -18.38 -23.03
N TRP A 404 -35.63 -17.23 -23.71
CA TRP A 404 -36.72 -16.51 -24.39
C TRP A 404 -36.78 -16.76 -25.92
N GLN A 405 -35.93 -17.63 -26.46
CA GLN A 405 -35.90 -17.98 -27.89
C GLN A 405 -36.46 -19.39 -28.20
N ASN A 406 -37.09 -20.05 -27.22
CA ASN A 406 -37.63 -21.41 -27.36
C ASN A 406 -39.03 -21.55 -26.73
N MET A 407 -39.92 -20.59 -26.97
CA MET A 407 -41.35 -20.67 -26.68
C MET A 407 -42.16 -19.81 -27.65
#